data_AF-A0A7S2X2D0-F1
#
_entry.id   AF-A0A7S2X2D0-F1
#
_cell.length_a   1.000
_cell.length_b   1.000
_cell.length_c   1.000
_cell.angle_alpha   90.00
_cell.angle_beta   90.00
_cell.angle_gamma   90.00
#
_symmetry.space_group_name_H-M   'P 1'
#
loop_
_entity.id
_entity.type
_entity.pdbx_description
1 polymer ?
#
loop_
_entity_poly.entity_id
_entity_poly.type
_entity_poly.pdbx_seq_one_letter_code
_entity_poly.pdbx_strand_id
1 'polypeptide(L)'
;VREKEEDFQHFPKAPKHSWKGKDGSPMHYASSKVSMASPGSSRRSGGVLGSMPIELWHEVARRVDQYDRLSFSLSCKTFRKVMKWELKTSTIVTDLRVETLFASKPNYGIAWFRFVLRTFKRRESPVVKCKVREKVVYDSMLMFVAGYMGSKETLQYMQRKGIPLDLVSRKVRTAAASMEGASMGGHFEVIKWLRSEGCYWDEFSSSLVASSGNLKLLKWAK
;
A
#
# COMPACT_ATOMS: atom_id res chain seq x y z
N VAL A 1 -25.41 -6.08 30.89
CA VAL A 1 -25.82 -7.49 31.02
C VAL A 1 -25.73 -8.11 29.63
N ARG A 2 -24.79 -9.07 29.49
CA ARG A 2 -24.68 -10.15 28.48
C ARG A 2 -25.16 -9.91 27.04
N GLU A 3 -24.19 -9.91 26.14
CA GLU A 3 -24.29 -10.40 24.77
C GLU A 3 -24.97 -11.79 24.75
N LYS A 4 -25.85 -12.01 23.76
CA LYS A 4 -26.28 -13.35 23.35
C LYS A 4 -25.63 -13.67 22.01
N GLU A 5 -24.77 -14.69 22.04
CA GLU A 5 -24.43 -15.58 20.93
C GLU A 5 -25.70 -16.30 20.42
N GLU A 6 -25.56 -17.01 19.29
CA GLU A 6 -26.58 -17.74 18.49
C GLU A 6 -27.19 -16.82 17.41
N ASP A 7 -26.82 -16.93 16.12
CA ASP A 7 -27.01 -18.10 15.26
C ASP A 7 -25.90 -18.27 14.20
N PHE A 8 -25.14 -19.36 14.31
CA PHE A 8 -24.32 -19.91 13.22
C PHE A 8 -24.82 -21.32 12.90
N GLN A 9 -25.94 -21.44 12.18
CA GLN A 9 -26.35 -22.72 11.60
C GLN A 9 -27.00 -22.52 10.23
N HIS A 10 -26.17 -22.47 9.18
CA HIS A 10 -26.28 -23.24 7.93
C HIS A 10 -25.48 -22.53 6.82
N PHE A 11 -24.25 -22.99 6.57
CA PHE A 11 -23.56 -22.69 5.32
C PHE A 11 -23.72 -23.87 4.36
N PRO A 12 -24.10 -23.63 3.09
CA PRO A 12 -24.19 -24.69 2.10
C PRO A 12 -22.81 -25.33 1.88
N LYS A 13 -22.79 -26.66 1.71
CA LYS A 13 -21.57 -27.43 1.43
C LYS A 13 -20.87 -26.83 0.20
N ALA A 14 -19.60 -26.44 0.36
CA ALA A 14 -18.78 -25.94 -0.73
C ALA A 14 -18.63 -27.01 -1.84
N PRO A 15 -18.59 -26.61 -3.12
CA PRO A 15 -18.47 -27.55 -4.23
C PRO A 15 -17.11 -28.27 -4.18
N LYS A 16 -17.14 -29.57 -4.42
CA LYS A 16 -15.94 -30.42 -4.55
C LYS A 16 -15.22 -30.09 -5.86
N HIS A 17 -14.44 -29.00 -5.90
CA HIS A 17 -13.45 -28.80 -6.95
C HIS A 17 -12.10 -29.30 -6.47
N SER A 18 -11.70 -30.46 -7.00
CA SER A 18 -10.36 -31.03 -6.84
C SER A 18 -9.33 -30.12 -7.50
N TRP A 19 -8.39 -29.60 -6.73
CA TRP A 19 -7.23 -28.89 -7.26
C TRP A 19 -6.23 -29.91 -7.81
N LYS A 20 -6.03 -29.95 -9.13
CA LYS A 20 -4.95 -30.70 -9.78
C LYS A 20 -3.78 -29.75 -10.11
N GLY A 21 -2.55 -30.21 -9.88
CA GLY A 21 -1.34 -29.51 -10.35
C GLY A 21 -1.23 -29.51 -11.88
N LYS A 22 -0.29 -28.73 -12.44
CA LYS A 22 -0.06 -28.62 -13.90
C LYS A 22 0.38 -29.93 -14.59
N ASP A 23 0.62 -30.98 -13.83
CA ASP A 23 0.98 -32.34 -14.25
C ASP A 23 -0.12 -33.38 -13.94
N GLY A 24 -1.26 -32.96 -13.38
CA GLY A 24 -2.38 -33.85 -13.06
C GLY A 24 -2.22 -34.68 -11.78
N SER A 25 -1.11 -34.53 -11.05
CA SER A 25 -0.84 -35.25 -9.79
C SER A 25 -1.64 -34.67 -8.61
N PRO A 26 -2.18 -35.51 -7.70
CA PRO A 26 -2.82 -35.02 -6.47
C PRO A 26 -1.80 -34.41 -5.51
N MET A 27 -2.03 -33.18 -5.04
CA MET A 27 -1.22 -32.59 -3.96
C MET A 27 -1.55 -33.28 -2.63
N HIS A 28 -0.69 -34.19 -2.19
CA HIS A 28 -0.74 -34.74 -0.83
C HIS A 28 -0.02 -33.81 0.14
N TYR A 29 -0.75 -33.19 1.07
CA TYR A 29 -0.16 -32.56 2.24
C TYR A 29 0.20 -33.65 3.25
N ALA A 30 1.48 -33.83 3.55
CA ALA A 30 1.91 -34.72 4.62
C ALA A 30 1.40 -34.15 5.95
N SER A 31 0.41 -34.81 6.56
CA SER A 31 -0.03 -34.53 7.92
C SER A 31 1.04 -35.04 8.88
N SER A 32 1.96 -34.18 9.28
CA SER A 32 2.87 -34.47 10.40
C SER A 32 2.08 -34.38 11.70
N LYS A 33 1.77 -35.53 12.30
CA LYS A 33 1.28 -35.63 13.68
C LYS A 33 2.26 -34.89 14.60
N VAL A 34 1.80 -33.83 15.26
CA VAL A 34 2.54 -33.18 16.34
C VAL A 34 2.11 -33.84 17.65
N SER A 35 3.05 -34.58 18.26
CA SER A 35 2.94 -35.10 19.62
C SER A 35 2.90 -33.94 20.61
N MET A 36 1.96 -33.98 21.56
CA MET A 36 1.88 -33.03 22.66
C MET A 36 3.06 -33.21 23.63
N ALA A 37 3.78 -32.12 23.90
CA ALA A 37 4.65 -31.99 25.07
C ALA A 37 4.36 -30.63 25.75
N SER A 38 4.19 -30.68 27.07
CA SER A 38 3.74 -29.57 27.95
C SER A 38 4.87 -28.56 28.28
N PRO A 39 4.64 -27.49 29.07
CA PRO A 39 4.81 -26.11 28.60
C PRO A 39 6.04 -25.42 29.21
N GLY A 40 6.97 -25.00 28.36
CA GLY A 40 8.09 -24.12 28.72
C GLY A 40 7.79 -22.65 28.39
N SER A 41 7.83 -21.81 29.40
CA SER A 41 7.52 -20.37 29.39
C SER A 41 8.28 -19.54 28.35
N SER A 42 7.54 -18.88 27.45
CA SER A 42 7.92 -17.55 26.93
C SER A 42 6.66 -16.82 26.47
N ARG A 43 6.05 -16.07 27.39
CA ARG A 43 5.01 -15.10 27.06
C ARG A 43 5.63 -13.98 26.22
N ARG A 44 5.42 -14.01 24.91
CA ARG A 44 5.39 -12.79 24.07
C ARG A 44 4.08 -12.81 23.29
N SER A 45 3.11 -12.07 23.82
CA SER A 45 1.92 -11.52 23.15
C SER A 45 1.65 -12.08 21.74
N GLY A 46 1.17 -13.33 21.67
CA GLY A 46 0.54 -13.84 20.47
C GLY A 46 -0.85 -13.22 20.36
N GLY A 47 -0.95 -12.04 19.75
CA GLY A 47 -2.26 -11.47 19.42
C GLY A 47 -3.05 -12.43 18.54
N VAL A 48 -4.38 -12.28 18.51
CA VAL A 48 -5.38 -13.10 17.78
C VAL A 48 -4.95 -13.50 16.36
N LEU A 49 -4.18 -12.64 15.69
CA LEU A 49 -3.63 -12.90 14.36
C LEU A 49 -2.63 -14.07 14.34
N GLY A 50 -1.77 -14.22 15.34
CA GLY A 50 -0.76 -15.27 15.42
C GLY A 50 -1.33 -16.69 15.51
N SER A 51 -2.56 -16.84 16.00
CA SER A 51 -3.31 -18.10 16.15
C SER A 51 -4.27 -18.39 15.00
N MET A 52 -4.32 -17.55 13.97
CA MET A 52 -5.25 -17.72 12.86
C MET A 52 -4.84 -18.91 11.95
N PRO A 53 -5.78 -19.78 11.53
CA PRO A 53 -5.54 -20.86 10.58
C PRO A 53 -4.86 -20.41 9.28
N ILE A 54 -4.08 -21.31 8.68
CA ILE A 54 -3.27 -21.01 7.49
C ILE A 54 -4.14 -20.66 6.27
N GLU A 55 -5.33 -21.24 6.17
CA GLU A 55 -6.30 -21.03 5.10
C GLU A 55 -6.80 -19.58 5.09
N LEU A 56 -7.09 -19.03 6.27
CA LEU A 56 -7.49 -17.64 6.42
C LEU A 56 -6.34 -16.68 6.10
N TRP A 57 -5.09 -17.09 6.33
CA TRP A 57 -3.95 -16.28 5.91
C TRP A 57 -3.82 -16.17 4.39
N HIS A 58 -4.19 -17.21 3.64
CA HIS A 58 -4.24 -17.14 2.18
C HIS A 58 -5.41 -16.26 1.71
N GLU A 59 -6.55 -16.28 2.39
CA GLU A 59 -7.66 -15.35 2.11
C GLU A 59 -7.24 -13.90 2.33
N VAL A 60 -6.57 -13.62 3.46
CA VAL A 60 -5.97 -12.31 3.73
C VAL A 60 -4.98 -11.93 2.63
N ALA A 61 -4.09 -12.85 2.22
CA ALA A 61 -3.14 -12.58 1.15
C ALA A 61 -3.82 -12.20 -0.17
N ARG A 62 -4.93 -12.85 -0.54
CA ARG A 62 -5.68 -12.52 -1.75
C ARG A 62 -6.32 -11.13 -1.70
N ARG A 63 -6.74 -10.67 -0.52
CA ARG A 63 -7.40 -9.36 -0.33
C ARG A 63 -6.42 -8.20 -0.15
N VAL A 64 -5.20 -8.47 0.31
CA VAL A 64 -4.16 -7.44 0.46
C VAL A 64 -3.55 -7.15 -0.91
N ASP A 65 -3.41 -5.86 -1.24
CA ASP A 65 -2.75 -5.43 -2.48
C ASP A 65 -1.30 -5.93 -2.55
N GLN A 66 -0.82 -6.24 -3.75
CA GLN A 66 0.54 -6.76 -3.98
C GLN A 66 1.65 -5.96 -3.28
N TYR A 67 1.54 -4.62 -3.22
CA TYR A 67 2.55 -3.78 -2.57
C TYR A 67 2.41 -3.77 -1.05
N ASP A 68 1.19 -3.94 -0.53
CA ASP A 68 0.93 -4.10 0.90
C ASP A 68 1.27 -5.50 1.42
N ARG A 69 1.28 -6.52 0.56
CA ARG A 69 1.76 -7.87 0.94
C ARG A 69 3.20 -7.83 1.41
N LEU A 70 4.05 -7.00 0.80
CA LEU A 70 5.43 -6.80 1.22
C LEU A 70 5.51 -6.15 2.61
N SER A 71 4.78 -5.04 2.80
CA SER A 71 4.76 -4.31 4.07
C SER A 71 4.25 -5.21 5.20
N PHE A 72 3.20 -5.99 4.93
CA PHE A 72 2.59 -6.92 5.88
C PHE A 72 3.46 -8.16 6.16
N SER A 73 4.15 -8.70 5.15
CA SER A 73 5.13 -9.78 5.35
C SER A 73 6.31 -9.33 6.21
N LEU A 74 6.69 -8.06 6.16
CA LEU A 74 7.78 -7.55 6.98
C LEU A 74 7.38 -7.32 8.45
N SER A 75 6.11 -7.08 8.74
CA SER A 75 5.59 -6.92 10.11
C SER A 75 5.06 -8.23 10.72
N CYS A 76 4.53 -9.16 9.93
CA CYS A 76 3.91 -10.40 10.39
C CYS A 76 4.71 -11.64 9.97
N LYS A 77 5.30 -12.34 10.95
CA LYS A 77 6.09 -13.56 10.71
C LYS A 77 5.27 -14.71 10.11
N THR A 78 4.02 -14.87 10.56
CA THR A 78 3.12 -15.93 10.07
C THR A 78 2.73 -15.68 8.61
N PHE A 79 2.34 -14.45 8.30
CA PHE A 79 2.04 -14.04 6.92
C PHE A 79 3.26 -14.18 6.00
N ARG A 80 4.46 -13.83 6.46
CA ARG A 80 5.69 -14.05 5.68
C ARG A 80 5.92 -15.52 5.32
N LYS A 81 5.57 -16.45 6.22
CA LYS A 81 5.69 -17.90 5.93
C LYS A 81 4.73 -18.31 4.82
N VAL A 82 3.50 -17.80 4.85
CA VAL A 82 2.48 -18.01 3.80
C VAL A 82 3.00 -17.47 2.46
N MET A 83 3.50 -16.24 2.47
CA MET A 83 3.98 -15.55 1.27
C MET A 83 5.38 -15.98 0.81
N LYS A 84 6.07 -16.89 1.52
CA LYS A 84 7.50 -17.18 1.32
C LYS A 84 7.82 -17.57 -0.12
N TRP A 85 6.95 -18.36 -0.75
CA TRP A 85 7.13 -18.79 -2.14
C TRP A 85 6.81 -17.67 -3.13
N GLU A 86 5.69 -16.98 -2.94
CA GLU A 86 5.29 -15.85 -3.79
C GLU A 86 6.32 -14.72 -3.77
N LEU A 87 6.89 -14.39 -2.61
CA LEU A 87 7.96 -13.39 -2.48
C LEU A 87 9.29 -13.81 -3.09
N LYS A 88 9.53 -15.12 -3.26
CA LYS A 88 10.73 -15.64 -3.92
C LYS A 88 10.60 -15.63 -5.43
N THR A 89 9.41 -15.91 -5.94
CA THR A 89 9.14 -16.01 -7.39
C THR A 89 8.81 -14.66 -8.00
N SER A 90 8.18 -13.76 -7.25
CA SER A 90 7.79 -12.45 -7.75
C SER A 90 8.92 -11.45 -7.54
N THR A 91 9.54 -11.01 -8.63
CA THR A 91 10.44 -9.84 -8.62
C THR A 91 9.59 -8.58 -8.57
N ILE A 92 8.94 -8.31 -7.42
CA ILE A 92 8.15 -7.09 -7.24
C ILE A 92 9.14 -5.91 -7.14
N VAL A 93 9.35 -5.23 -8.26
CA VAL A 93 10.12 -3.98 -8.32
C VAL A 93 9.16 -2.83 -8.06
N THR A 94 9.41 -2.07 -7.00
CA THR A 94 8.68 -0.81 -6.78
C THR A 94 9.35 0.28 -7.61
N ASP A 95 8.77 0.56 -8.77
CA ASP A 95 9.21 1.62 -9.66
C ASP A 95 8.28 2.82 -9.53
N LEU A 96 8.77 3.88 -8.90
CA LEU A 96 8.04 5.12 -8.64
C LEU A 96 8.29 6.18 -9.71
N ARG A 97 8.85 5.81 -10.87
CA ARG A 97 8.92 6.71 -12.03
C ARG A 97 7.51 7.05 -12.50
N VAL A 98 7.29 8.32 -12.81
CA VAL A 98 5.99 8.86 -13.21
C VAL A 98 5.40 8.05 -14.38
N GLU A 99 6.24 7.74 -15.36
CA GLU A 99 5.88 6.99 -16.57
C GLU A 99 5.36 5.58 -16.22
N THR A 100 6.01 4.92 -15.25
CA THR A 100 5.60 3.59 -14.77
C THR A 100 4.32 3.65 -13.95
N LEU A 101 4.14 4.68 -13.12
CA LEU A 101 2.92 4.88 -12.33
C LEU A 101 1.69 5.02 -13.25
N PHE A 102 1.82 5.76 -14.35
CA PHE A 102 0.75 5.90 -15.36
C PHE A 102 0.40 4.60 -16.07
N ALA A 103 1.42 3.84 -16.48
CA ALA A 103 1.22 2.60 -17.21
C ALA A 103 0.63 1.50 -16.33
N SER A 104 1.11 1.37 -15.09
CA SER A 104 0.75 0.27 -14.18
C SER A 104 -0.45 0.57 -13.27
N LYS A 105 -0.80 1.85 -13.06
CA LYS A 105 -1.83 2.31 -12.12
C LYS A 105 -1.81 1.56 -10.78
N PRO A 106 -0.67 1.57 -10.08
CA PRO A 106 -0.47 0.77 -8.88
C PRO A 106 -1.31 1.32 -7.72
N ASN A 107 -1.73 0.42 -6.82
CA ASN A 107 -2.50 0.77 -5.63
C ASN A 107 -1.67 0.55 -4.35
N TYR A 108 -1.00 1.59 -3.86
CA TYR A 108 -0.26 1.55 -2.60
C TYR A 108 -1.13 1.93 -1.40
N GLY A 109 -1.53 0.96 -0.58
CA GLY A 109 -2.23 1.28 0.67
C GLY A 109 -1.34 2.03 1.66
N ILE A 110 -1.96 2.61 2.69
CA ILE A 110 -1.25 3.36 3.73
C ILE A 110 -0.20 2.51 4.47
N ALA A 111 -0.38 1.17 4.50
CA ALA A 111 0.59 0.25 5.10
C ALA A 111 1.93 0.27 4.34
N TRP A 112 1.91 0.32 3.01
CA TRP A 112 3.11 0.52 2.20
C TRP A 112 3.81 1.84 2.53
N PHE A 113 3.09 2.96 2.62
CA PHE A 113 3.69 4.26 2.99
C PHE A 113 4.32 4.24 4.39
N ARG A 114 3.63 3.64 5.38
CA ARG A 114 4.16 3.44 6.74
C ARG A 114 5.44 2.61 6.71
N PHE A 115 5.45 1.54 5.92
CA PHE A 115 6.63 0.71 5.75
C PHE A 115 7.79 1.50 5.12
N VAL A 116 7.53 2.26 4.06
CA VAL A 116 8.56 3.04 3.37
C VAL A 116 9.18 4.08 4.30
N LEU A 117 8.37 4.92 4.95
CA LEU A 117 8.87 5.95 5.88
C LEU A 117 9.61 5.37 7.09
N ARG A 118 9.31 4.12 7.49
CA ARG A 118 10.01 3.43 8.57
C ARG A 118 11.34 2.81 8.14
N THR A 119 11.45 2.40 6.88
CA THR A 119 12.54 1.53 6.41
C THR A 119 13.64 2.29 5.67
N PHE A 120 13.28 3.35 4.96
CA PHE A 120 14.19 4.10 4.12
C PHE A 120 14.57 5.42 4.77
N LYS A 121 15.80 5.88 4.52
CA LYS A 121 16.22 7.23 4.94
C LYS A 121 15.48 8.26 4.09
N ARG A 122 14.91 9.27 4.75
CA ARG A 122 14.20 10.41 4.13
C ARG A 122 15.15 11.55 3.79
N ARG A 123 14.81 12.35 2.78
CA ARG A 123 15.50 13.62 2.45
C ARG A 123 14.53 14.69 1.96
N GLU A 124 14.76 15.93 2.40
CA GLU A 124 13.90 17.12 2.18
C GLU A 124 14.24 17.98 0.93
N SER A 125 15.07 17.51 -0.02
CA SER A 125 15.47 18.21 -1.27
C SER A 125 16.59 19.27 -1.12
N PRO A 126 17.36 19.64 -2.18
CA PRO A 126 17.51 19.03 -3.50
C PRO A 126 18.76 18.15 -3.59
N VAL A 127 18.78 17.29 -4.60
CA VAL A 127 19.88 16.35 -4.85
C VAL A 127 21.13 17.11 -5.30
N VAL A 128 22.06 17.34 -4.38
CA VAL A 128 23.48 17.46 -4.74
C VAL A 128 24.00 16.03 -4.83
N LYS A 129 24.12 15.52 -6.07
CA LYS A 129 24.77 14.25 -6.46
C LYS A 129 24.77 13.18 -5.36
N CYS A 130 23.66 12.46 -5.17
CA CYS A 130 23.70 11.27 -4.32
C CYS A 130 24.52 10.19 -5.03
N LYS A 131 25.64 9.77 -4.41
CA LYS A 131 26.32 8.54 -4.78
C LYS A 131 25.29 7.40 -4.68
N VAL A 132 25.14 6.63 -5.76
CA VAL A 132 24.07 5.65 -6.07
C VAL A 132 23.93 4.48 -5.05
N ARG A 133 24.61 4.54 -3.89
CA ARG A 133 24.67 3.44 -2.90
C ARG A 133 23.75 3.60 -1.69
N GLU A 134 23.15 4.77 -1.46
CA GLU A 134 22.21 4.95 -0.34
C GLU A 134 20.75 4.66 -0.76
N LYS A 135 20.06 3.82 0.02
CA LYS A 135 18.61 3.56 -0.11
C LYS A 135 17.80 4.77 0.40
N VAL A 136 17.84 5.87 -0.35
CA VAL A 136 17.17 7.13 -0.03
C VAL A 136 15.82 7.20 -0.74
N VAL A 137 14.80 7.68 -0.02
CA VAL A 137 13.48 8.01 -0.60
C VAL A 137 13.23 9.50 -0.39
N TYR A 138 12.71 10.15 -1.43
CA TYR A 138 12.39 11.58 -1.39
C TYR A 138 10.95 11.79 -0.96
N ASP A 139 10.74 12.70 -0.02
CA ASP A 139 9.40 13.01 0.48
C ASP A 139 8.49 13.51 -0.65
N SER A 140 9.03 14.28 -1.61
CA SER A 140 8.27 14.75 -2.78
C SER A 140 7.75 13.61 -3.66
N MET A 141 8.50 12.52 -3.81
CA MET A 141 8.02 11.35 -4.55
C MET A 141 6.87 10.65 -3.82
N LEU A 142 6.93 10.56 -2.49
CA LEU A 142 5.85 9.96 -1.70
C LEU A 142 4.59 10.83 -1.69
N MET A 143 4.76 12.15 -1.57
CA MET A 143 3.66 13.11 -1.69
C MET A 143 2.97 13.01 -3.05
N PHE A 144 3.75 12.91 -4.13
CA PHE A 144 3.23 12.68 -5.48
C PHE A 144 2.42 11.39 -5.57
N VAL A 145 2.97 10.26 -5.12
CA VAL A 145 2.28 8.96 -5.22
C VAL A 145 0.98 8.96 -4.41
N ALA A 146 0.97 9.54 -3.21
CA ALA A 146 -0.25 9.63 -2.40
C ALA A 146 -1.32 10.53 -3.04
N GLY A 147 -0.90 11.64 -3.66
CA GLY A 147 -1.76 12.50 -4.46
C GLY A 147 -2.33 11.75 -5.67
N TYR A 148 -1.47 11.06 -6.43
CA TYR A 148 -1.83 10.28 -7.61
C TYR A 148 -2.83 9.16 -7.33
N MET A 149 -2.80 8.60 -6.12
CA MET A 149 -3.78 7.63 -5.66
C MET A 149 -5.06 8.24 -5.10
N GLY A 150 -5.07 9.54 -4.84
CA GLY A 150 -6.21 10.23 -4.23
C GLY A 150 -6.41 9.88 -2.76
N SER A 151 -5.37 9.41 -2.06
CA SER A 151 -5.48 9.03 -0.66
C SER A 151 -5.27 10.23 0.26
N LYS A 152 -6.37 10.90 0.61
CA LYS A 152 -6.38 11.96 1.64
C LYS A 152 -5.81 11.46 2.97
N GLU A 153 -6.15 10.22 3.37
CA GLU A 153 -5.64 9.62 4.61
C GLU A 153 -4.10 9.52 4.61
N THR A 154 -3.53 9.08 3.50
CA THR A 154 -2.07 8.97 3.35
C THR A 154 -1.42 10.36 3.38
N LEU A 155 -2.00 11.35 2.70
CA LEU A 155 -1.49 12.73 2.71
C LEU A 155 -1.51 13.33 4.13
N GLN A 156 -2.60 13.18 4.87
CA GLN A 156 -2.69 13.59 6.28
C GLN A 156 -1.70 12.84 7.18
N TYR A 157 -1.47 11.55 6.92
CA TYR A 157 -0.45 10.79 7.63
C TYR A 157 0.96 11.33 7.38
N MET A 158 1.29 11.67 6.14
CA MET A 158 2.59 12.26 5.79
C MET A 158 2.76 13.66 6.40
N GLN A 159 1.72 14.48 6.41
CA GLN A 159 1.69 15.76 7.10
C GLN A 159 2.02 15.61 8.60
N ARG A 160 1.40 14.64 9.29
CA ARG A 160 1.73 14.32 10.69
C ARG A 160 3.16 13.80 10.90
N LYS A 161 3.84 13.33 9.85
CA LYS A 161 5.26 12.94 9.89
C LYS A 161 6.21 14.10 9.56
N GLY A 162 5.68 15.32 9.51
CA GLY A 162 6.43 16.54 9.24
C GLY A 162 6.68 16.80 7.76
N ILE A 163 5.98 16.11 6.85
CA ILE A 163 6.12 16.35 5.41
C ILE A 163 5.11 17.45 5.00
N PRO A 164 5.55 18.62 4.54
CA PRO A 164 4.64 19.69 4.15
C PRO A 164 3.74 19.28 2.98
N LEU A 165 2.46 19.69 3.03
CA LEU A 165 1.52 19.41 1.93
C LEU A 165 1.88 20.19 0.66
N ASP A 166 2.45 21.38 0.82
CA ASP A 166 2.95 22.28 -0.22
C ASP A 166 4.38 21.95 -0.69
N LEU A 167 4.91 20.77 -0.32
CA LEU A 167 6.24 20.33 -0.72
C LEU A 167 6.39 20.34 -2.25
N VAL A 168 7.26 21.21 -2.76
CA VAL A 168 7.47 21.42 -4.19
C VAL A 168 8.07 20.19 -4.87
N SER A 169 7.55 19.84 -6.04
CA SER A 169 8.06 18.76 -6.87
C SER A 169 9.44 19.09 -7.45
N ARG A 170 10.31 18.08 -7.60
CA ARG A 170 11.65 18.26 -8.22
C ARG A 170 11.56 18.62 -9.70
N LYS A 171 10.58 18.07 -10.43
CA LYS A 171 10.43 18.28 -11.88
C LYS A 171 9.86 19.66 -12.18
N VAL A 172 9.00 20.16 -11.30
CA VAL A 172 8.21 21.38 -11.54
C VAL A 172 8.29 22.23 -10.27
N ARG A 173 9.08 23.30 -10.30
CA ARG A 173 9.33 24.18 -9.15
C ARG A 173 8.10 24.98 -8.68
N THR A 174 6.94 24.74 -9.26
CA THR A 174 5.79 25.64 -9.19
C THR A 174 4.54 25.00 -8.59
N ALA A 175 4.44 23.66 -8.60
CA ALA A 175 3.32 22.94 -7.99
C ALA A 175 3.78 22.04 -6.83
N ALA A 176 2.95 21.97 -5.79
CA ALA A 176 3.12 20.99 -4.72
C ALA A 176 3.03 19.57 -5.30
N ALA A 177 3.93 18.66 -4.89
CA ALA A 177 3.97 17.30 -5.41
C ALA A 177 2.66 16.54 -5.17
N SER A 178 2.00 16.79 -4.03
CA SER A 178 0.67 16.26 -3.70
C SER A 178 -0.41 16.73 -4.68
N MET A 179 -0.39 18.01 -5.07
CA MET A 179 -1.30 18.62 -6.04
C MET A 179 -1.04 18.08 -7.44
N GLU A 180 0.23 18.00 -7.85
CA GLU A 180 0.65 17.43 -9.13
C GLU A 180 0.10 16.00 -9.29
N GLY A 181 0.34 15.16 -8.28
CA GLY A 181 -0.18 13.80 -8.23
C GLY A 181 -1.70 13.77 -8.31
N ALA A 182 -2.40 14.53 -7.46
CA ALA A 182 -3.85 14.52 -7.41
C ALA A 182 -4.52 14.98 -8.72
N SER A 183 -3.94 15.99 -9.38
CA SER A 183 -4.36 16.45 -10.71
C SER A 183 -4.16 15.37 -11.76
N MET A 184 -2.99 14.73 -11.78
CA MET A 184 -2.69 13.62 -12.69
C MET A 184 -3.57 12.38 -12.49
N GLY A 185 -3.93 12.07 -11.24
CA GLY A 185 -4.87 11.00 -10.90
C GLY A 185 -6.35 11.38 -11.09
N GLY A 186 -6.64 12.66 -11.35
CA GLY A 186 -8.00 13.17 -11.52
C GLY A 186 -8.83 13.20 -10.22
N HIS A 187 -8.18 13.30 -9.06
CA HIS A 187 -8.81 13.19 -7.74
C HIS A 187 -9.39 14.52 -7.24
N PHE A 188 -10.56 14.88 -7.75
CA PHE A 188 -11.24 16.15 -7.48
C PHE A 188 -11.38 16.53 -6.00
N GLU A 189 -11.82 15.60 -5.16
CA GLU A 189 -12.04 15.88 -3.72
C GLU A 189 -10.73 16.11 -2.97
N VAL A 190 -9.65 15.44 -3.39
CA VAL A 190 -8.32 15.66 -2.81
C VAL A 190 -7.78 17.03 -3.22
N ILE A 191 -7.99 17.44 -4.47
CA ILE A 191 -7.57 18.75 -4.97
C ILE A 191 -8.27 19.89 -4.23
N LYS A 192 -9.59 19.79 -4.03
CA LYS A 192 -10.35 20.76 -3.20
C LYS A 192 -9.79 20.83 -1.79
N TRP A 193 -9.52 19.68 -1.19
CA TRP A 193 -8.97 19.62 0.16
C TRP A 193 -7.57 20.26 0.22
N LEU A 194 -6.66 19.91 -0.69
CA LEU A 194 -5.32 20.52 -0.76
C LEU A 194 -5.39 22.05 -0.91
N ARG A 195 -6.29 22.56 -1.74
CA ARG A 195 -6.51 24.00 -1.88
C ARG A 195 -7.03 24.64 -0.58
N SER A 196 -7.89 23.96 0.18
CA SER A 196 -8.38 24.44 1.48
C SER A 196 -7.30 24.46 2.57
N GLU A 197 -6.28 23.59 2.46
CA GLU A 197 -5.13 23.56 3.37
C GLU A 197 -4.05 24.58 2.99
N GLY A 198 -4.30 25.44 1.98
CA GLY A 198 -3.36 26.46 1.52
C GLY A 198 -2.27 25.95 0.58
N CYS A 199 -2.40 24.73 0.02
CA CYS A 199 -1.47 24.30 -1.02
C CYS A 199 -1.57 25.21 -2.25
N TYR A 200 -0.42 25.69 -2.70
CA TYR A 200 -0.33 26.61 -3.83
C TYR A 200 -0.90 25.99 -5.11
N TRP A 201 -1.67 26.79 -5.85
CA TRP A 201 -2.34 26.45 -7.09
C TRP A 201 -1.90 27.42 -8.17
N ASP A 202 -1.20 26.92 -9.18
CA ASP A 202 -0.62 27.72 -10.27
C ASP A 202 -1.18 27.32 -11.64
N GLU A 203 -0.80 28.07 -12.67
CA GLU A 203 -1.17 27.80 -14.06
C GLU A 203 -0.73 26.40 -14.51
N PHE A 204 0.38 25.89 -13.98
CA PHE A 204 0.84 24.53 -14.23
C PHE A 204 -0.15 23.50 -13.67
N SER A 205 -0.63 23.68 -12.45
CA SER A 205 -1.66 22.85 -11.83
C SER A 205 -2.94 22.81 -12.67
N SER A 206 -3.37 23.97 -13.21
CA SER A 206 -4.51 24.04 -14.14
C SER A 206 -4.25 23.28 -15.46
N SER A 207 -3.03 23.34 -16.00
CA SER A 207 -2.66 22.58 -17.21
C SER A 207 -2.65 21.06 -16.99
N LEU A 208 -2.22 20.60 -15.81
CA LEU A 208 -2.26 19.18 -15.42
C LEU A 208 -3.70 18.68 -15.26
N VAL A 209 -4.55 19.51 -14.69
CA VAL A 209 -5.99 19.22 -14.64
C VAL A 209 -6.56 19.08 -16.03
N ALA A 210 -6.20 19.96 -16.96
CA ALA A 210 -6.66 19.88 -18.33
C ALA A 210 -6.20 18.60 -19.04
N SER A 211 -4.96 18.17 -18.81
CA SER A 211 -4.43 16.93 -19.37
C SER A 211 -4.98 15.66 -18.72
N SER A 212 -5.52 15.74 -17.50
CA SER A 212 -6.17 14.60 -16.82
C SER A 212 -7.46 14.11 -17.49
N GLY A 213 -8.04 14.89 -18.41
CA GLY A 213 -9.30 14.55 -19.08
C GLY A 213 -10.54 14.61 -18.19
N ASN A 214 -10.41 15.08 -16.93
CA ASN A 214 -11.52 15.18 -16.01
C ASN A 214 -12.30 16.49 -16.21
N LEU A 215 -13.37 16.43 -17.03
CA LEU A 215 -14.21 17.58 -17.37
C LEU A 215 -14.82 18.30 -16.16
N LYS A 216 -15.14 17.58 -15.07
CA LYS A 216 -15.68 18.17 -13.85
C LYS A 216 -14.62 19.01 -13.13
N LEU A 217 -13.41 18.46 -13.03
CA LEU A 217 -12.27 19.15 -12.43
C LEU A 217 -11.83 20.36 -13.28
N LEU A 218 -11.85 20.24 -14.61
CA LEU A 218 -11.57 21.36 -15.53
C LEU A 218 -12.57 22.52 -15.35
N LYS A 219 -13.88 22.22 -15.25
CA LYS A 219 -14.91 23.25 -15.02
C LYS A 219 -14.75 23.98 -13.69
N TRP A 220 -14.20 23.31 -12.68
CA TRP A 220 -13.93 23.90 -11.37
C TRP A 220 -12.60 24.65 -11.30
N ALA A 221 -11.61 24.24 -12.10
CA ALA A 221 -10.29 24.86 -12.16
C ALA A 221 -10.25 26.17 -12.97
N LYS A 222 -11.30 26.46 -13.74
CA LYS A 222 -11.48 27.69 -14.52
C LYS A 222 -11.92 28.84 -13.64
#